data_AF-A0A2T5AWT1-F1
#
_entry.id   AF-A0A2T5AWT1-F1
#
_cell.length_a   1.000
_cell.length_b   1.000
_cell.length_c   1.000
_cell.angle_alpha   90.00
_cell.angle_beta   90.00
_cell.angle_gamma   90.00
#
_symmetry.space_group_name_H-M   'P 1'
#
loop_
_entity.id
_entity.type
_entity.pdbx_description
1 polymer ?
#
loop_
_entity_poly.entity_id
_entity_poly.type
_entity_poly.pdbx_seq_one_letter_code
_entity_poly.pdbx_strand_id
1 'polypeptide(L)'
;MRPRRYGDAGQAFPIYITVVGGLLFLAFAYFAVGQAAVNRNGAQTAADAAALAAAQQTRDDLAGLWVKNVLDPTKWHGILTGDEAVLNGCWRGYQLASQNDAQMDGPTPCRPRLSPLSYTVYVKADKSVGHSIVPGTENRHAHAHATAVIEPLCTFTPPAPDAGDGVLPRLSCKGRGTWDLDPKHLTDLPGPEDLFDVHLAD
;
A
#
# COMPACT_ATOMS: atom_id res chain seq x y z
N MET A 1 51.54 -30.69 -61.91
CA MET A 1 50.35 -29.91 -61.50
C MET A 1 50.01 -30.29 -60.07
N ARG A 2 50.08 -29.35 -59.11
CA ARG A 2 49.67 -29.60 -57.70
C ARG A 2 48.17 -29.29 -57.56
N PRO A 3 47.34 -30.17 -56.98
CA PRO A 3 45.95 -29.85 -56.74
C PRO A 3 45.86 -28.87 -55.57
N ARG A 4 45.21 -27.72 -55.78
CA ARG A 4 44.78 -26.85 -54.69
C ARG A 4 43.60 -27.54 -54.00
N ARG A 5 43.78 -27.99 -52.77
CA ARG A 5 42.67 -28.37 -51.89
C ARG A 5 41.98 -27.08 -51.46
N TYR A 6 40.76 -26.88 -51.95
CA TYR A 6 39.84 -25.88 -51.42
C TYR A 6 39.34 -26.42 -50.07
N GLY A 7 39.84 -25.83 -48.99
CA GLY A 7 39.43 -26.20 -47.63
C GLY A 7 38.10 -25.55 -47.31
N ASP A 8 37.01 -26.26 -47.55
CA ASP A 8 35.64 -25.82 -47.24
C ASP A 8 35.27 -26.11 -45.77
N ALA A 9 36.17 -25.75 -44.86
CA ALA A 9 36.03 -25.98 -43.43
C ALA A 9 36.41 -24.70 -42.70
N GLY A 10 35.43 -23.84 -42.46
CA GLY A 10 35.73 -22.66 -41.65
C GLY A 10 34.64 -21.63 -41.44
N GLN A 11 33.54 -21.61 -42.21
CA GLN A 11 32.54 -20.52 -42.09
C GLN A 11 31.30 -20.87 -41.25
N ALA A 12 30.88 -22.13 -41.17
CA ALA A 12 29.73 -22.50 -40.35
C ALA A 12 29.99 -22.22 -38.85
N PHE A 13 31.19 -22.56 -38.36
CA PHE A 13 31.57 -22.40 -36.96
C PHE A 13 31.58 -20.92 -36.49
N PRO A 14 32.18 -19.96 -37.22
CA PRO A 14 32.03 -18.53 -36.94
C PRO A 14 30.59 -18.02 -36.99
N ILE A 15 29.76 -18.50 -37.93
CA ILE A 15 28.35 -18.09 -38.04
C ILE A 15 27.55 -18.54 -36.81
N TYR A 16 27.76 -19.77 -36.33
CA TYR A 16 27.10 -20.22 -35.11
C TYR A 16 27.54 -19.40 -33.89
N ILE A 17 28.82 -19.07 -33.77
CA ILE A 17 29.33 -18.23 -32.67
C ILE A 17 28.73 -16.83 -32.73
N THR A 18 28.65 -16.20 -33.90
CA THR A 18 28.07 -14.84 -34.03
C THR A 18 26.56 -14.84 -33.78
N VAL A 19 25.84 -15.85 -34.26
CA VAL A 19 24.39 -15.98 -34.00
C VAL A 19 24.11 -16.24 -32.53
N VAL A 20 24.81 -17.21 -31.91
CA VAL A 20 24.63 -17.51 -30.47
C VAL A 20 25.07 -16.32 -29.62
N GLY A 21 26.20 -15.70 -29.94
CA GLY A 21 26.67 -14.49 -29.26
C GLY A 21 25.69 -13.32 -29.38
N GLY A 22 25.12 -13.10 -30.57
CA GLY A 22 24.10 -12.08 -30.80
C GLY A 22 22.81 -12.35 -30.02
N LEU A 23 22.33 -13.59 -30.00
CA LEU A 23 21.15 -13.98 -29.23
C LEU A 23 21.37 -13.86 -27.71
N LEU A 24 22.54 -14.26 -27.20
CA LEU A 24 22.90 -14.10 -25.79
C LEU A 24 23.01 -12.62 -25.41
N PHE A 25 23.58 -11.79 -26.29
CA PHE A 25 23.63 -10.35 -26.08
C PHE A 25 22.24 -9.73 -26.00
N LEU A 26 21.33 -10.08 -26.93
CA LEU A 26 19.94 -9.64 -26.88
C LEU A 26 19.25 -10.12 -25.60
N ALA A 27 19.44 -11.39 -25.20
CA ALA A 27 18.89 -11.92 -23.97
C ALA A 27 19.37 -11.14 -22.73
N PHE A 28 20.66 -10.81 -22.66
CA PHE A 28 21.20 -10.01 -21.56
C PHE A 28 20.68 -8.57 -21.56
N ALA A 29 20.54 -7.96 -22.75
CA ALA A 29 19.95 -6.64 -22.88
C ALA A 29 18.49 -6.61 -22.37
N TYR A 30 17.67 -7.60 -22.74
CA TYR A 30 16.31 -7.73 -22.23
C TYR A 30 16.26 -8.01 -20.72
N PHE A 31 17.18 -8.83 -20.20
CA PHE A 31 17.28 -9.09 -18.77
C PHE A 31 17.57 -7.82 -17.96
N ALA A 32 18.52 -6.98 -18.42
CA ALA A 32 18.85 -5.72 -17.76
C ALA A 32 17.66 -4.75 -17.72
N VAL A 33 16.90 -4.65 -18.81
CA VAL A 33 15.65 -3.84 -18.84
C VAL A 33 14.60 -4.41 -17.89
N GLY A 34 14.49 -5.75 -17.79
CA GLY A 34 13.57 -6.43 -16.87
C GLY A 34 13.83 -6.10 -15.39
N GLN A 35 15.11 -6.02 -14.98
CA GLN A 35 15.48 -5.68 -13.61
C GLN A 35 15.03 -4.28 -13.19
N ALA A 36 15.14 -3.30 -14.09
CA ALA A 36 14.67 -1.94 -13.84
C ALA A 36 13.14 -1.88 -13.66
N ALA A 37 12.40 -2.66 -14.43
CA ALA A 37 10.95 -2.76 -14.30
C ALA A 37 10.53 -3.41 -12.98
N VAL A 38 11.22 -4.47 -12.55
CA VAL A 38 10.97 -5.11 -11.24
C VAL A 38 11.25 -4.14 -10.10
N ASN A 39 12.34 -3.37 -10.15
CA ASN A 39 12.65 -2.39 -9.10
C ASN A 39 11.58 -1.29 -8.99
N ARG A 40 11.09 -0.78 -10.12
CA ARG A 40 10.01 0.21 -10.14
C ARG A 40 8.72 -0.36 -9.52
N ASN A 41 8.34 -1.57 -9.90
CA ASN A 41 7.14 -2.21 -9.37
C ASN A 41 7.28 -2.50 -7.87
N GLY A 42 8.47 -2.91 -7.42
CA GLY A 42 8.76 -3.12 -5.99
C GLY A 42 8.60 -1.84 -5.17
N ALA A 43 9.08 -0.70 -5.66
CA ALA A 43 8.88 0.59 -5.00
C ALA A 43 7.38 0.93 -4.84
N GLN A 44 6.55 0.69 -5.87
CA GLN A 44 5.12 0.92 -5.79
C GLN A 44 4.45 -0.01 -4.77
N THR A 45 4.77 -1.31 -4.80
CA THR A 45 4.25 -2.27 -3.80
C THR A 45 4.62 -1.85 -2.37
N ALA A 46 5.83 -1.34 -2.16
CA ALA A 46 6.24 -0.81 -0.87
C ALA A 46 5.45 0.43 -0.45
N ALA A 47 5.17 1.34 -1.39
CA ALA A 47 4.35 2.53 -1.13
C ALA A 47 2.91 2.15 -0.78
N ASP A 48 2.30 1.26 -1.58
CA ASP A 48 0.94 0.75 -1.39
C ASP A 48 0.78 0.11 -0.01
N ALA A 49 1.70 -0.80 0.33
CA ALA A 49 1.71 -1.47 1.63
C ALA A 49 1.89 -0.48 2.78
N ALA A 50 2.78 0.51 2.63
CA ALA A 50 3.03 1.49 3.68
C ALA A 50 1.84 2.44 3.88
N ALA A 51 1.19 2.90 2.81
CA ALA A 51 0.01 3.76 2.88
C ALA A 51 -1.17 3.01 3.52
N LEU A 52 -1.46 1.78 3.04
CA LEU A 52 -2.52 0.94 3.61
C LEU A 52 -2.26 0.67 5.10
N ALA A 53 -1.03 0.37 5.48
CA ALA A 53 -0.71 0.05 6.86
C ALA A 53 -0.84 1.26 7.80
N ALA A 54 -0.50 2.46 7.33
CA ALA A 54 -0.74 3.68 8.08
C ALA A 54 -2.23 3.96 8.27
N ALA A 55 -3.01 3.79 7.20
CA ALA A 55 -4.47 3.96 7.25
C ALA A 55 -5.16 2.91 8.13
N GLN A 56 -4.77 1.64 8.03
CA GLN A 56 -5.28 0.54 8.85
C GLN A 56 -4.99 0.76 10.35
N GLN A 57 -3.81 1.28 10.69
CA GLN A 57 -3.51 1.61 12.09
C GLN A 57 -4.48 2.66 12.64
N THR A 58 -4.71 3.75 11.91
CA THR A 58 -5.67 4.79 12.34
C THR A 58 -7.11 4.28 12.36
N ARG A 59 -7.48 3.40 11.43
CA ARG A 59 -8.77 2.70 11.44
C ARG A 59 -8.95 1.90 12.74
N ASP A 60 -7.96 1.11 13.12
CA ASP A 60 -8.01 0.27 14.31
C ASP A 60 -8.07 1.13 15.59
N ASP A 61 -7.36 2.26 15.61
CA ASP A 61 -7.40 3.23 16.71
C ASP A 61 -8.78 3.91 16.83
N LEU A 62 -9.40 4.29 15.70
CA LEU A 62 -10.77 4.83 15.67
C LEU A 62 -11.81 3.80 16.10
N ALA A 63 -11.70 2.55 15.65
CA ALA A 63 -12.57 1.46 16.08
C ALA A 63 -12.42 1.21 17.59
N GLY A 64 -11.20 1.19 18.10
CA GLY A 64 -10.93 1.09 19.54
C GLY A 64 -11.50 2.26 20.34
N LEU A 65 -11.45 3.48 19.79
CA LEU A 65 -12.07 4.67 20.39
C LEU A 65 -13.60 4.57 20.40
N TRP A 66 -14.19 4.07 19.32
CA TRP A 66 -15.63 3.83 19.23
C TRP A 66 -16.08 2.81 20.27
N VAL A 67 -15.40 1.66 20.39
CA VAL A 67 -15.72 0.63 21.40
C VAL A 67 -15.65 1.19 22.82
N LYS A 68 -14.65 2.04 23.13
CA LYS A 68 -14.54 2.71 24.44
C LYS A 68 -15.69 3.68 24.73
N ASN A 69 -16.32 4.24 23.69
CA ASN A 69 -17.41 5.21 23.79
C ASN A 69 -18.74 4.64 23.28
N VAL A 70 -18.88 3.31 23.20
CA VAL A 70 -20.09 2.67 22.67
C VAL A 70 -21.33 3.01 23.51
N LEU A 71 -21.18 3.30 24.80
CA LEU A 71 -22.29 3.72 25.66
C LEU A 71 -22.67 5.21 25.52
N ASP A 72 -21.94 5.98 24.71
CA ASP A 72 -22.14 7.42 24.52
C ASP A 72 -22.36 7.76 23.02
N PRO A 73 -23.61 7.63 22.52
CA PRO A 73 -23.95 7.91 21.12
C PRO A 73 -23.61 9.34 20.65
N THR A 74 -23.45 10.28 21.58
CA THR A 74 -23.14 11.68 21.23
C THR A 74 -21.74 11.82 20.62
N LYS A 75 -20.83 10.89 20.92
CA LYS A 75 -19.46 10.88 20.40
C LYS A 75 -19.31 10.11 19.09
N TRP A 76 -20.27 9.26 18.74
CA TRP A 76 -20.11 8.35 17.61
C TRP A 76 -19.94 9.11 16.29
N HIS A 77 -20.63 10.25 16.12
CA HIS A 77 -20.53 11.02 14.89
C HIS A 77 -19.10 11.45 14.61
N GLY A 78 -18.45 12.14 15.56
CA GLY A 78 -17.06 12.60 15.40
C GLY A 78 -16.04 11.48 15.23
N ILE A 79 -16.28 10.31 15.84
CA ILE A 79 -15.41 9.14 15.66
C ILE A 79 -15.58 8.55 14.26
N LEU A 80 -16.83 8.36 13.80
CA LEU A 80 -17.10 7.78 12.48
C LEU A 80 -16.72 8.74 11.34
N THR A 81 -16.88 10.06 11.50
CA THR A 81 -16.40 11.02 10.49
C THR A 81 -14.88 11.18 10.48
N GLY A 82 -14.18 10.65 11.48
CA GLY A 82 -12.73 10.77 11.63
C GLY A 82 -12.27 12.09 12.25
N ASP A 83 -13.18 12.94 12.75
CA ASP A 83 -12.85 14.21 13.41
C ASP A 83 -12.08 13.99 14.73
N GLU A 84 -12.32 12.85 15.38
CA GLU A 84 -11.62 12.43 16.60
C GLU A 84 -10.36 11.58 16.32
N ALA A 85 -9.91 11.50 15.05
CA ALA A 85 -8.77 10.68 14.67
C ALA A 85 -7.44 11.24 15.21
N VAL A 86 -6.70 10.41 15.95
CA VAL A 86 -5.29 10.68 16.25
C VAL A 86 -4.45 10.19 15.08
N LEU A 87 -3.82 11.11 14.35
CA LEU A 87 -3.11 10.81 13.10
C LEU A 87 -1.70 10.22 13.29
N ASN A 88 -1.56 9.22 14.15
CA ASN A 88 -0.28 8.59 14.49
C ASN A 88 0.05 7.35 13.64
N GLY A 89 -0.80 6.95 12.68
CA GLY A 89 -0.66 5.70 11.93
C GLY A 89 0.64 5.53 11.13
N CYS A 90 1.36 6.63 10.87
CA CYS A 90 2.59 6.63 10.09
C CYS A 90 3.61 5.58 10.56
N TRP A 91 3.80 5.35 11.86
CA TRP A 91 4.80 4.39 12.35
C TRP A 91 4.65 2.99 11.71
N ARG A 92 3.41 2.57 11.46
CA ARG A 92 3.11 1.27 10.84
C ARG A 92 3.48 1.27 9.36
N GLY A 93 3.28 2.40 8.67
CA GLY A 93 3.77 2.60 7.31
C GLY A 93 5.29 2.49 7.20
N TYR A 94 6.05 3.00 8.18
CA TYR A 94 7.52 2.91 8.19
C TYR A 94 7.98 1.45 8.27
N GLN A 95 7.30 0.67 9.12
CA GLN A 95 7.57 -0.75 9.24
C GLN A 95 7.29 -1.50 7.93
N LEU A 96 6.17 -1.21 7.26
CA LEU A 96 5.81 -1.90 6.02
C LEU A 96 6.67 -1.48 4.82
N ALA A 97 7.09 -0.20 4.73
CA ALA A 97 8.05 0.21 3.71
C ALA A 97 9.37 -0.58 3.85
N SER A 98 9.90 -0.67 5.08
CA SER A 98 11.15 -1.39 5.35
C SER A 98 11.03 -2.89 5.06
N GLN A 99 9.89 -3.51 5.34
CA GLN A 99 9.63 -4.92 5.02
C GLN A 99 9.53 -5.18 3.50
N ASN A 100 9.31 -4.14 2.70
CA ASN A 100 9.22 -4.20 1.25
C ASN A 100 10.45 -3.58 0.56
N ASP A 101 11.63 -3.68 1.18
CA ASP A 101 12.91 -3.18 0.64
C ASP A 101 12.86 -1.70 0.22
N ALA A 102 12.16 -0.85 0.98
CA ALA A 102 12.09 0.58 0.74
C ALA A 102 12.27 1.40 2.02
N GLN A 103 12.85 2.58 1.85
CA GLN A 103 12.96 3.58 2.90
C GLN A 103 12.00 4.74 2.65
N MET A 104 11.60 5.40 3.72
CA MET A 104 10.78 6.61 3.65
C MET A 104 11.50 7.74 2.92
N ASP A 105 10.81 8.40 1.98
CA ASP A 105 11.43 9.37 1.07
C ASP A 105 11.04 10.83 1.37
N GLY A 106 12.05 11.65 1.65
CA GLY A 106 11.90 13.07 1.96
C GLY A 106 11.71 13.39 3.45
N PRO A 107 11.56 14.68 3.81
CA PRO A 107 11.49 15.15 5.20
C PRO A 107 10.16 14.82 5.88
N THR A 108 9.09 14.73 5.12
CA THR A 108 7.73 14.39 5.58
C THR A 108 7.16 13.28 4.67
N PRO A 109 7.70 12.05 4.81
CA PRO A 109 7.46 10.96 3.88
C PRO A 109 6.07 10.33 4.08
N CYS A 110 5.45 10.49 5.25
CA CYS A 110 4.10 10.07 5.54
C CYS A 110 3.25 11.28 5.91
N ARG A 111 2.17 11.51 5.15
CA ARG A 111 1.35 12.72 5.22
C ARG A 111 -0.10 12.35 5.50
N PRO A 112 -0.56 12.46 6.75
CA PRO A 112 -1.97 12.33 7.07
C PRO A 112 -2.75 13.56 6.61
N ARG A 113 -4.01 13.36 6.22
CA ARG A 113 -4.99 14.39 5.89
C ARG A 113 -6.32 13.99 6.52
N LEU A 114 -7.09 14.96 7.03
CA LEU A 114 -8.36 14.70 7.73
C LEU A 114 -9.59 14.69 6.82
N SER A 115 -9.56 15.39 5.67
CA SER A 115 -10.72 15.51 4.79
C SER A 115 -10.34 15.37 3.31
N PRO A 116 -10.53 14.19 2.68
CA PRO A 116 -10.92 12.93 3.32
C PRO A 116 -9.80 12.40 4.23
N LEU A 117 -10.18 11.59 5.23
CA LEU A 117 -9.22 10.96 6.14
C LEU A 117 -8.32 10.02 5.32
N SER A 118 -7.04 10.34 5.20
CA SER A 118 -6.13 9.64 4.29
C SER A 118 -4.68 9.78 4.70
N TYR A 119 -3.86 8.88 4.17
CA TYR A 119 -2.41 8.85 4.34
C TYR A 119 -1.74 8.75 2.98
N THR A 120 -0.95 9.76 2.60
CA THR A 120 -0.04 9.66 1.45
C THR A 120 1.35 9.31 1.95
N VAL A 121 1.93 8.23 1.42
CA VAL A 121 3.28 7.77 1.79
C VAL A 121 4.19 7.80 0.57
N TYR A 122 5.37 8.39 0.74
CA TYR A 122 6.45 8.45 -0.25
C TYR A 122 7.59 7.54 0.18
N VAL A 123 8.05 6.70 -0.74
CA VAL A 123 9.13 5.74 -0.49
C VAL A 123 10.16 5.77 -1.62
N LYS A 124 11.36 5.33 -1.28
CA LYS A 124 12.48 5.11 -2.18
C LYS A 124 12.95 3.68 -1.99
N ALA A 125 12.99 2.88 -3.05
CA ALA A 125 13.50 1.52 -2.99
C ALA A 125 14.97 1.48 -2.55
N ASP A 126 15.32 0.53 -1.71
CA ASP A 126 16.69 0.34 -1.21
C ASP A 126 17.60 -0.21 -2.31
N LYS A 127 17.04 -1.04 -3.21
CA LYS A 127 17.76 -1.53 -4.38
C LYS A 127 17.84 -0.43 -5.44
N SER A 128 19.01 -0.25 -6.03
CA SER A 128 19.14 0.57 -7.22
C SER A 128 18.53 -0.14 -8.43
N VAL A 129 18.23 0.59 -9.50
CA VAL A 129 17.73 0.02 -10.76
C VAL A 129 18.74 -0.91 -11.47
N GLY A 130 19.91 -1.14 -10.85
CA GLY A 130 20.91 -2.11 -11.21
C GLY A 130 22.21 -1.47 -11.68
N HIS A 131 23.27 -2.28 -11.75
CA HIS A 131 24.44 -1.98 -12.56
C HIS A 131 24.03 -2.10 -14.03
N SER A 132 23.40 -1.07 -14.59
CA SER A 132 23.11 -1.04 -16.02
C SER A 132 24.43 -1.05 -16.80
N ILE A 133 24.40 -1.60 -18.01
CA ILE A 133 25.46 -1.38 -19.00
C ILE A 133 25.59 0.13 -19.30
N VAL A 134 24.55 0.91 -19.02
CA VAL A 134 24.53 2.37 -19.10
C VAL A 134 25.19 2.98 -17.85
N PRO A 135 26.35 3.63 -17.99
CA PRO A 135 27.03 4.29 -16.88
C PRO A 135 26.15 5.33 -16.19
N GLY A 136 26.21 5.43 -14.86
CA GLY A 136 25.53 6.48 -14.08
C GLY A 136 24.12 6.13 -13.57
N THR A 137 23.78 4.84 -13.58
CA THR A 137 22.50 4.31 -13.06
C THR A 137 22.66 3.52 -11.76
N GLU A 138 23.90 3.27 -11.34
CA GLU A 138 24.26 2.41 -10.21
C GLU A 138 23.71 2.93 -8.88
N ASN A 139 23.53 4.25 -8.78
CA ASN A 139 22.99 4.96 -7.60
C ASN A 139 21.57 5.51 -7.83
N ARG A 140 20.89 5.11 -8.90
CA ARG A 140 19.50 5.54 -9.15
C ARG A 140 18.54 4.57 -8.47
N HIS A 141 17.71 5.08 -7.59
CA HIS A 141 16.69 4.32 -6.89
C HIS A 141 15.32 4.61 -7.49
N ALA A 142 14.42 3.63 -7.39
CA ALA A 142 13.03 3.83 -7.75
C ALA A 142 12.32 4.59 -6.62
N HIS A 143 11.56 5.62 -6.98
CA HIS A 143 10.71 6.39 -6.07
C HIS A 143 9.25 6.08 -6.38
N ALA A 144 8.43 5.98 -5.36
CA ALA A 144 7.01 5.72 -5.49
C ALA A 144 6.23 6.40 -4.37
N HIS A 145 4.94 6.55 -4.57
CA HIS A 145 4.02 6.98 -3.53
C HIS A 145 2.67 6.33 -3.72
N ALA A 146 1.90 6.28 -2.64
CA ALA A 146 0.55 5.80 -2.65
C ALA A 146 -0.27 6.58 -1.61
N THR A 147 -1.55 6.74 -1.87
CA THR A 147 -2.49 7.29 -0.90
C THR A 147 -3.46 6.21 -0.48
N ALA A 148 -3.71 6.08 0.83
CA ALA A 148 -4.76 5.23 1.36
C ALA A 148 -5.82 6.10 2.04
N VAL A 149 -7.08 5.87 1.72
CA VAL A 149 -8.24 6.60 2.28
C VAL A 149 -8.93 5.71 3.31
N ILE A 150 -9.41 6.32 4.38
CA ILE A 150 -10.24 5.70 5.40
C ILE A 150 -11.65 6.27 5.24
N GLU A 151 -12.62 5.41 4.92
CA GLU A 151 -14.02 5.80 4.73
C GLU A 151 -14.91 5.19 5.82
N PRO A 152 -15.79 5.95 6.47
CA PRO A 152 -16.80 5.36 7.33
C PRO A 152 -17.81 4.56 6.52
N LEU A 153 -18.10 3.35 7.00
CA LEU A 153 -19.17 2.51 6.45
C LEU A 153 -20.48 2.69 7.22
N CYS A 154 -20.40 3.06 8.49
CA CYS A 154 -21.53 3.09 9.39
C CYS A 154 -22.21 4.46 9.50
N THR A 155 -23.52 4.41 9.65
CA THR A 155 -24.40 5.55 9.93
C THR A 155 -25.38 5.18 11.04
N PHE A 156 -25.89 6.16 11.77
CA PHE A 156 -26.89 5.97 12.81
C PHE A 156 -27.79 7.20 12.90
N THR A 157 -28.97 7.02 13.49
CA THR A 157 -29.87 8.13 13.85
C THR A 157 -29.73 8.38 15.35
N PRO A 158 -29.31 9.58 15.79
CA PRO A 158 -29.23 9.88 17.22
C PRO A 158 -30.57 9.62 17.93
N PRO A 159 -30.56 9.09 19.16
CA PRO A 159 -31.78 8.89 19.93
C PRO A 159 -32.46 10.24 20.19
N ALA A 160 -33.79 10.21 20.29
CA ALA A 160 -34.56 11.41 20.61
C ALA A 160 -34.16 11.96 22.00
N PRO A 161 -34.24 13.28 22.24
CA PRO A 161 -33.83 13.88 23.52
C PRO A 161 -34.60 13.35 24.73
N ASP A 162 -35.78 12.76 24.53
CA ASP A 162 -36.66 12.15 25.53
C ASP A 162 -36.57 10.61 25.55
N ALA A 163 -35.71 10.01 24.73
CA ALA A 163 -35.38 8.60 24.84
C ALA A 163 -34.71 8.36 26.19
N GLY A 164 -35.23 7.42 26.98
CA GLY A 164 -34.71 7.14 28.31
C GLY A 164 -33.21 6.83 28.31
N ASP A 165 -32.53 7.20 29.39
CA ASP A 165 -31.11 6.94 29.59
C ASP A 165 -30.80 5.45 29.34
N GLY A 166 -29.86 5.18 28.43
CA GLY A 166 -29.48 3.81 28.08
C GLY A 166 -30.24 3.19 26.91
N VAL A 167 -30.78 3.98 25.98
CA VAL A 167 -31.16 3.49 24.64
C VAL A 167 -30.05 3.82 23.65
N LEU A 168 -29.43 2.78 23.08
CA LEU A 168 -28.42 2.95 22.02
C LEU A 168 -29.10 2.91 20.65
N PRO A 169 -28.71 3.80 19.71
CA PRO A 169 -29.26 3.76 18.37
C PRO A 169 -28.70 2.58 17.57
N ARG A 170 -29.50 2.08 16.62
CA ARG A 170 -29.07 1.06 15.67
C ARG A 170 -27.96 1.61 14.77
N LEU A 171 -26.91 0.81 14.58
CA LEU A 171 -25.83 1.11 13.66
C LEU A 171 -26.08 0.41 12.32
N SER A 172 -26.04 1.15 11.21
CA SER A 172 -26.22 0.62 9.86
C SER A 172 -24.97 0.83 9.03
N CYS A 173 -24.28 -0.26 8.65
CA CYS A 173 -23.00 -0.19 7.95
C CYS A 173 -23.10 -0.77 6.54
N LYS A 174 -22.71 0.06 5.56
CA LYS A 174 -22.83 -0.22 4.13
C LYS A 174 -22.07 -1.49 3.75
N GLY A 175 -22.80 -2.49 3.23
CA GLY A 175 -22.21 -3.75 2.78
C GLY A 175 -21.80 -4.72 3.91
N ARG A 176 -22.06 -4.38 5.18
CA ARG A 176 -21.63 -5.15 6.35
C ARG A 176 -22.80 -5.63 7.22
N GLY A 177 -23.87 -4.84 7.30
CA GLY A 177 -25.09 -5.22 8.02
C GLY A 177 -25.61 -4.13 8.95
N THR A 178 -26.39 -4.56 9.95
CA THR A 178 -26.94 -3.68 10.99
C THR A 178 -26.70 -4.29 12.36
N TRP A 179 -26.34 -3.47 13.34
CA TRP A 179 -26.10 -3.88 14.72
C TRP A 179 -27.11 -3.22 15.65
N ASP A 180 -27.81 -4.06 16.42
CA ASP A 180 -28.66 -3.65 17.54
C ASP A 180 -27.84 -3.78 18.82
N LEU A 181 -27.44 -2.65 19.38
CA LEU A 181 -26.53 -2.59 20.53
C LEU A 181 -27.32 -2.63 21.84
N ASP A 182 -27.12 -3.68 22.64
CA ASP A 182 -27.66 -3.77 24.01
C ASP A 182 -26.64 -3.16 24.99
N PRO A 183 -26.94 -2.03 25.65
CA PRO A 183 -26.04 -1.43 26.63
C PRO A 183 -25.77 -2.31 27.84
N LYS A 184 -26.59 -3.34 28.09
CA LYS A 184 -26.38 -4.33 29.16
C LYS A 184 -25.56 -5.54 28.70
N HIS A 185 -25.49 -5.79 27.39
CA HIS A 185 -24.82 -6.96 26.80
C HIS A 185 -24.07 -6.58 25.51
N LEU A 186 -22.95 -5.88 25.65
CA LEU A 186 -22.09 -5.46 24.55
C LEU A 186 -21.13 -6.59 24.10
N THR A 187 -21.68 -7.76 23.76
CA THR A 187 -20.88 -8.92 23.33
C THR A 187 -20.72 -9.03 21.82
N ASP A 188 -21.60 -8.40 21.04
CA ASP A 188 -21.61 -8.45 19.57
C ASP A 188 -21.45 -7.03 19.01
N LEU A 189 -20.19 -6.61 18.86
CA LEU A 189 -19.82 -5.29 18.35
C LEU A 189 -19.20 -5.43 16.95
N PRO A 190 -19.43 -4.46 16.05
CA PRO A 190 -18.77 -4.43 14.74
C PRO A 190 -17.25 -4.36 14.88
N GLY A 191 -16.55 -5.08 14.00
CA GLY A 191 -15.09 -4.98 13.89
C GLY A 191 -14.63 -3.68 13.22
N PRO A 192 -13.32 -3.37 13.24
CA PRO A 192 -12.77 -2.21 12.53
C PRO A 192 -13.15 -2.18 11.04
N GLU A 193 -13.15 -3.33 10.36
CA GLU A 193 -13.51 -3.49 8.96
C GLU A 193 -15.02 -3.32 8.69
N ASP A 194 -15.85 -3.44 9.71
CA ASP A 194 -17.29 -3.20 9.60
C ASP A 194 -17.60 -1.71 9.78
N LEU A 195 -16.83 -1.04 10.64
CA LEU A 195 -16.92 0.39 10.91
C LEU A 195 -16.38 1.25 9.76
N PHE A 196 -15.27 0.82 9.17
CA PHE A 196 -14.49 1.61 8.24
C PHE A 196 -13.91 0.76 7.11
N ASP A 197 -13.90 1.32 5.90
CA ASP A 197 -13.17 0.79 4.76
C ASP A 197 -11.80 1.48 4.64
N VAL A 198 -10.81 0.72 4.18
CA VAL A 198 -9.48 1.25 3.87
C VAL A 198 -9.06 0.74 2.50
N HIS A 199 -8.84 1.66 1.57
CA HIS A 199 -8.45 1.35 0.21
C HIS A 199 -7.44 2.37 -0.33
N LEU A 200 -6.74 1.98 -1.40
CA LEU A 200 -5.83 2.88 -2.10
C LEU A 200 -6.63 3.87 -2.95
N ALA A 201 -6.26 5.14 -2.88
CA ALA A 201 -6.66 6.19 -3.81
C ALA A 201 -5.43 6.63 -4.60
N ASP A 202 -5.63 6.85 -5.91
CA ASP A 202 -4.58 7.14 -6.88
C ASP A 202 -3.57 8.21 -6.44
#